data_AF-A0A4Q5RR95-F1
#
_entry.id   AF-A0A4Q5RR95-F1
#
_cell.length_a   1.000
_cell.length_b   1.000
_cell.length_c   1.000
_cell.angle_alpha   90.00
_cell.angle_beta   90.00
_cell.angle_gamma   90.00
#
_symmetry.space_group_name_H-M   'P 1'
#
loop_
_entity.id
_entity.type
_entity.pdbx_description
1 polymer ?
#
loop_
_entity_poly.entity_id
_entity_poly.type
_entity_poly.pdbx_seq_one_letter_code
_entity_poly.pdbx_strand_id
1 'polypeptide(L)'
;MARVGHLIRRKQREIERITRILRGLFDPSQIQAPEPGQIKRIILIGPYGRRSWYEDSRTIEFSDYEFWLIVNHPLFTDERCWGRARSTIDRELRNRCSVDVEVYSKADIRRAKAERDTFILDRIESGILLYRASRDAPLPSLDRQGERP
;
A
#
# COMPACT_ATOMS: atom_id res chain seq x y z
N MET A 1 0.90 -6.27 11.94
CA MET A 1 1.76 -5.32 11.16
C MET A 1 3.23 -5.64 11.36
N ALA A 2 3.89 -6.11 10.31
CA ALA A 2 5.35 -6.29 10.30
C ALA A 2 6.04 -4.94 10.52
N ARG A 3 7.12 -4.94 11.29
CA ARG A 3 7.84 -3.71 11.64
C ARG A 3 8.98 -3.51 10.64
N VAL A 4 8.99 -2.37 9.97
CA VAL A 4 10.16 -1.83 9.23
C VAL A 4 11.21 -1.30 10.22
N GLY A 5 11.62 -2.16 11.15
CA GLY A 5 12.40 -1.80 12.33
C GLY A 5 13.81 -1.29 12.02
N HIS A 6 14.30 -1.55 10.80
CA HIS A 6 15.57 -1.04 10.29
C HIS A 6 15.54 0.43 9.89
N LEU A 7 14.36 1.03 9.75
CA LEU A 7 14.21 2.44 9.40
C LEU A 7 14.18 3.32 10.66
N ILE A 8 14.51 4.60 10.52
CA ILE A 8 14.34 5.58 11.60
C ILE A 8 12.86 5.76 11.97
N ARG A 9 12.57 6.15 13.22
CA ARG A 9 11.19 6.25 13.75
C ARG A 9 10.26 7.12 12.91
N ARG A 10 10.76 8.19 12.31
CA ARG A 10 9.96 9.05 11.41
C ARG A 10 9.44 8.26 10.20
N LYS A 11 10.33 7.61 9.46
CA LYS A 11 10.02 6.80 8.27
C LYS A 11 9.11 5.61 8.61
N GLN A 12 9.30 4.98 9.79
CA GLN A 12 8.40 3.93 10.28
C GLN A 12 6.95 4.43 10.43
N ARG A 13 6.77 5.63 11.03
CA ARG A 13 5.44 6.24 11.22
C ARG A 13 4.80 6.66 9.90
N GLU A 14 5.59 7.16 8.95
CA GLU A 14 5.12 7.51 7.60
C GLU A 14 4.60 6.26 6.86
N ILE A 15 5.37 5.17 6.84
CA ILE A 15 4.93 3.90 6.23
C ILE A 15 3.67 3.35 6.89
N GLU A 16 3.61 3.38 8.22
CA GLU A 16 2.42 2.95 8.97
C GLU A 16 1.20 3.80 8.63
N ARG A 17 1.38 5.13 8.51
CA ARG A 17 0.30 6.06 8.14
C ARG A 17 -0.20 5.78 6.72
N ILE A 18 0.69 5.63 5.74
CA ILE A 18 0.33 5.29 4.36
C ILE A 18 -0.44 3.97 4.31
N THR A 19 0.05 2.94 5.01
CA THR A 19 -0.61 1.63 5.08
C THR A 19 -2.02 1.74 5.66
N ARG A 20 -2.23 2.54 6.71
CA ARG A 20 -3.56 2.77 7.29
C ARG A 20 -4.48 3.51 6.33
N ILE A 21 -3.98 4.54 5.63
CA ILE A 21 -4.76 5.28 4.63
C ILE A 21 -5.20 4.35 3.50
N LEU A 22 -4.28 3.59 2.91
CA LEU A 22 -4.58 2.64 1.84
C LEU A 22 -5.66 1.62 2.26
N ARG A 23 -5.60 1.12 3.50
CA ARG A 23 -6.61 0.18 4.00
C ARG A 23 -7.95 0.82 4.31
N GLY A 24 -7.93 2.01 4.93
CA GLY A 24 -9.14 2.66 5.43
C GLY A 24 -9.92 3.41 4.35
N LEU A 25 -9.26 3.83 3.28
CA LEU A 25 -9.85 4.62 2.19
C LEU A 25 -9.95 3.86 0.88
N PHE A 26 -9.70 2.55 0.88
CA PHE A 26 -10.03 1.67 -0.23
C PHE A 26 -11.56 1.59 -0.37
N ASP A 27 -12.08 2.04 -1.51
CA ASP A 27 -13.51 2.09 -1.79
C ASP A 27 -13.88 1.16 -2.95
N PRO A 28 -14.21 -0.11 -2.66
CA PRO A 28 -14.63 -1.06 -3.70
C PRO A 28 -16.02 -0.78 -4.26
N SER A 29 -16.83 0.10 -3.64
CA SER A 29 -18.20 0.38 -4.10
C SER A 29 -18.24 1.15 -5.42
N GLN A 30 -17.13 1.75 -5.82
CA GLN A 30 -16.97 2.47 -7.09
C GLN A 30 -17.08 1.57 -8.31
N ILE A 31 -16.89 0.26 -8.15
CA ILE A 31 -16.88 -0.71 -9.25
C ILE A 31 -17.82 -1.88 -8.93
N GLN A 32 -18.67 -2.24 -9.89
CA GLN A 32 -19.51 -3.42 -9.76
C GLN A 32 -18.72 -4.68 -10.11
N ALA A 33 -18.48 -5.52 -9.11
CA ALA A 33 -17.70 -6.75 -9.21
C ALA A 33 -18.50 -7.96 -8.69
N PRO A 34 -18.19 -9.19 -9.14
CA PRO A 34 -18.90 -10.40 -8.71
C PRO A 34 -18.66 -10.78 -7.25
N GLU A 35 -17.64 -10.20 -6.60
CA GLU A 35 -17.32 -10.43 -5.19
C GLU A 35 -16.94 -9.11 -4.50
N PRO A 36 -17.18 -8.97 -3.18
CA PRO A 36 -16.77 -7.79 -2.43
C PRO A 36 -15.26 -7.54 -2.53
N GLY A 37 -14.87 -6.28 -2.71
CA GLY A 37 -13.46 -5.92 -2.81
C GLY A 37 -12.71 -6.10 -1.51
N GLN A 38 -11.54 -6.72 -1.61
CA GLN A 38 -10.68 -6.95 -0.46
C GLN A 38 -9.20 -6.81 -0.84
N ILE A 39 -8.51 -5.94 -0.11
CA ILE A 39 -7.05 -5.92 -0.07
C ILE A 39 -6.56 -7.21 0.58
N LYS A 40 -5.81 -8.04 -0.15
CA LYS A 40 -5.22 -9.27 0.36
C LYS A 40 -3.86 -9.03 0.98
N ARG A 41 -3.04 -8.16 0.37
CA ARG A 41 -1.70 -7.82 0.86
C ARG A 41 -1.35 -6.35 0.57
N ILE A 42 -0.55 -5.77 1.44
CA ILE A 42 0.20 -4.53 1.18
C ILE A 42 1.66 -4.83 1.47
N ILE A 43 2.53 -4.52 0.52
CA ILE A 43 3.95 -4.84 0.56
C ILE A 43 4.71 -3.54 0.32
N LEU A 44 5.69 -3.26 1.19
CA LEU A 44 6.67 -2.21 0.92
C LEU A 44 7.74 -2.76 0.01
N ILE A 45 7.93 -2.10 -1.11
CA ILE A 45 8.85 -2.45 -2.16
C ILE A 45 10.00 -1.42 -2.20
N GLY A 46 10.97 -1.67 -3.06
CA GLY A 46 11.99 -0.69 -3.41
C GLY A 46 13.02 -0.47 -2.30
N PRO A 47 13.69 0.69 -2.33
CA PRO A 47 14.86 0.95 -1.47
C PRO A 47 14.55 0.85 0.03
N TYR A 48 13.35 1.26 0.46
CA TYR A 48 12.94 1.19 1.86
C TYR A 48 12.65 -0.24 2.32
N GLY A 49 12.24 -1.13 1.42
CA GLY A 49 12.12 -2.56 1.69
C GLY A 49 13.48 -3.27 1.81
N ARG A 50 14.47 -2.84 1.00
CA ARG A 50 15.77 -3.51 0.83
C ARG A 50 16.96 -2.89 1.58
N ARG A 51 16.72 -1.95 2.50
CA ARG A 51 17.78 -1.20 3.25
C ARG A 51 18.75 -0.41 2.36
N SER A 52 18.35 -0.10 1.13
CA SER A 52 19.15 0.66 0.16
C SER A 52 18.59 2.07 -0.11
N TRP A 53 17.72 2.56 0.76
CA TRP A 53 17.12 3.89 0.67
C TRP A 53 18.14 4.98 1.00
N TYR A 54 17.94 6.16 0.42
CA TYR A 54 18.71 7.35 0.73
C TYR A 54 17.79 8.55 0.97
N GLU A 55 18.30 9.52 1.71
CA GLU A 55 17.68 10.82 1.96
C GLU A 55 18.80 11.84 2.10
N ASP A 56 18.94 12.73 1.13
CA ASP A 56 19.92 13.82 1.15
C ASP A 56 19.26 15.09 1.66
N SER A 57 19.62 15.46 2.90
CA SER A 57 19.14 16.67 3.56
C SER A 57 19.56 17.99 2.88
N ARG A 58 20.57 17.97 1.98
CA ARG A 58 21.08 19.16 1.29
C ARG A 58 20.38 19.40 -0.04
N THR A 59 20.03 18.34 -0.77
CA THR A 59 19.40 18.44 -2.10
C THR A 59 17.89 18.23 -2.08
N ILE A 60 17.31 17.82 -0.93
CA ILE A 60 15.89 17.45 -0.79
C ILE A 60 15.54 16.20 -1.62
N GLU A 61 16.55 15.50 -2.15
CA GLU A 61 16.33 14.24 -2.86
C GLU A 61 16.21 13.09 -1.86
N PHE A 62 15.16 12.30 -2.00
CA PHE A 62 14.94 11.10 -1.21
C PHE A 62 14.34 10.02 -2.10
N SER A 63 14.59 8.75 -1.75
CA SER A 63 13.91 7.65 -2.41
C SER A 63 12.39 7.74 -2.21
N ASP A 64 11.63 7.27 -3.18
CA ASP A 64 10.19 7.15 -3.11
C ASP A 64 9.78 5.94 -2.26
N TYR A 65 8.63 6.05 -1.59
CA TYR A 65 8.01 4.90 -0.97
C TYR A 65 7.18 4.12 -1.97
N GLU A 66 7.69 2.98 -2.42
CA GLU A 66 6.97 2.08 -3.33
C GLU A 66 6.08 1.10 -2.54
N PHE A 67 4.77 1.14 -2.78
CA PHE A 67 3.80 0.23 -2.20
C PHE A 67 3.15 -0.63 -3.27
N TRP A 68 3.23 -1.95 -3.12
CA TRP A 68 2.49 -2.89 -3.95
C TRP A 68 1.31 -3.46 -3.17
N LEU A 69 0.12 -3.31 -3.74
CA LEU A 69 -1.13 -3.82 -3.18
C LEU A 69 -1.59 -5.00 -4.00
N ILE A 70 -2.05 -6.05 -3.32
CA ILE A 70 -2.64 -7.21 -3.97
C ILE A 70 -4.11 -7.29 -3.58
N VAL A 71 -5.02 -7.11 -4.53
CA VAL A 71 -6.47 -7.23 -4.37
C VAL A 71 -6.99 -8.59 -4.81
N ASN A 72 -8.20 -8.95 -4.39
CA ASN A 72 -8.84 -10.22 -4.73
C ASN A 72 -9.22 -10.35 -6.21
N HIS A 73 -9.67 -9.26 -6.82
CA HIS A 73 -10.24 -9.27 -8.17
C HIS A 73 -9.61 -8.18 -9.06
N PRO A 74 -9.37 -8.44 -10.36
CA PRO A 74 -8.81 -7.46 -11.30
C PRO A 74 -9.56 -6.14 -11.36
N LEU A 75 -10.89 -6.15 -11.25
CA LEU A 75 -11.70 -4.92 -11.26
C LEU A 75 -11.33 -3.92 -10.14
N PHE A 76 -10.75 -4.37 -9.04
CA PHE A 76 -10.33 -3.49 -7.94
C PHE A 76 -8.92 -2.90 -8.12
N THR A 77 -8.26 -3.15 -9.26
CA THR A 77 -7.05 -2.40 -9.66
C THR A 77 -7.41 -1.05 -10.29
N ASP A 78 -8.68 -0.81 -10.59
CA ASP A 78 -9.17 0.46 -11.14
C ASP A 78 -8.90 1.63 -10.18
N GLU A 79 -8.36 2.71 -10.74
CA GLU A 79 -7.98 3.92 -10.04
C GLU A 79 -9.10 4.53 -9.19
N ARG A 80 -10.36 4.38 -9.63
CA ARG A 80 -11.53 4.90 -8.92
C ARG A 80 -11.64 4.33 -7.51
N CYS A 81 -11.20 3.09 -7.28
CA CYS A 81 -11.20 2.47 -5.96
C CYS A 81 -10.18 3.10 -4.99
N TRP A 82 -9.17 3.80 -5.53
CA TRP A 82 -7.99 4.28 -4.81
C TRP A 82 -7.83 5.79 -4.78
N GLY A 83 -8.61 6.53 -5.58
CA GLY A 83 -8.52 7.97 -5.69
C GLY A 83 -8.56 8.68 -4.33
N ARG A 84 -9.50 8.31 -3.46
CA ARG A 84 -9.60 8.91 -2.11
C ARG A 84 -8.37 8.63 -1.25
N ALA A 85 -7.82 7.42 -1.32
CA ALA A 85 -6.61 7.04 -0.59
C ALA A 85 -5.40 7.84 -1.11
N ARG A 86 -5.20 7.88 -2.43
CA ARG A 86 -4.09 8.61 -3.06
C ARG A 86 -4.16 10.12 -2.81
N SER A 87 -5.32 10.75 -2.95
CA SER A 87 -5.49 12.17 -2.62
C SER A 87 -5.20 12.46 -1.14
N THR A 88 -5.54 11.54 -0.24
CA THR A 88 -5.25 11.72 1.19
C THR A 88 -3.76 11.58 1.50
N ILE A 89 -3.08 10.60 0.88
CA ILE A 89 -1.62 10.44 0.98
C ILE A 89 -0.92 11.71 0.49
N ASP A 90 -1.28 12.16 -0.70
CA ASP A 90 -0.71 13.35 -1.30
C ASP A 90 -0.90 14.59 -0.41
N ARG A 91 -2.13 14.85 0.04
CA ARG A 91 -2.41 15.97 0.94
C ARG A 91 -1.64 15.92 2.25
N GLU A 92 -1.47 14.74 2.85
CA GLU A 92 -0.81 14.60 4.15
C GLU A 92 0.72 14.52 4.09
N LEU A 93 1.28 14.04 2.98
CA LEU A 93 2.67 13.60 2.91
C LEU A 93 3.48 14.21 1.75
N ARG A 94 2.88 14.94 0.81
CA ARG A 94 3.56 15.55 -0.36
C ARG A 94 4.86 16.29 -0.02
N ASN A 95 4.93 16.97 1.12
CA ASN A 95 6.11 17.74 1.54
C ASN A 95 7.12 16.93 2.38
N ARG A 96 6.85 15.64 2.63
CA ARG A 96 7.64 14.78 3.53
C ARG A 96 8.23 13.58 2.80
N CYS A 97 7.50 13.05 1.83
CA CYS A 97 7.92 11.93 1.02
C CYS A 97 7.06 11.83 -0.25
N SER A 98 7.65 11.23 -1.28
CA SER A 98 6.95 10.77 -2.47
C SER A 98 6.51 9.32 -2.25
N VAL A 99 5.34 8.97 -2.77
CA VAL A 99 4.70 7.67 -2.55
C VAL A 99 4.19 7.17 -3.89
N ASP A 100 4.69 6.01 -4.29
CA ASP A 100 4.23 5.29 -5.46
C ASP A 100 3.39 4.07 -5.04
N VAL A 101 2.27 3.84 -5.72
CA VAL A 101 1.26 2.86 -5.33
C VAL A 101 0.83 2.07 -6.55
N GLU A 102 1.32 0.84 -6.67
CA GLU A 102 0.90 -0.08 -7.73
C GLU A 102 -0.06 -1.15 -7.19
N VAL A 103 -1.12 -1.42 -7.93
CA VAL A 103 -2.19 -2.33 -7.52
C VAL A 103 -2.28 -3.50 -8.49
N TYR A 104 -2.04 -4.69 -7.97
CA TYR A 104 -2.14 -5.96 -8.68
C TYR A 104 -3.31 -6.78 -8.15
N SER A 105 -3.88 -7.62 -9.00
CA SER A 105 -4.86 -8.62 -8.59
C SER A 105 -4.21 -9.97 -8.30
N LYS A 106 -4.95 -10.85 -7.61
CA LYS A 106 -4.55 -12.26 -7.49
C LYS A 106 -4.38 -12.94 -8.85
N ALA A 107 -5.09 -12.50 -9.89
CA ALA A 107 -4.93 -13.04 -11.23
C ALA A 107 -3.57 -12.66 -11.83
N ASP A 108 -3.15 -11.40 -11.65
CA ASP A 108 -1.85 -10.91 -12.13
C ASP A 108 -0.70 -11.66 -11.46
N ILE A 109 -0.79 -11.88 -10.14
CA ILE A 109 0.23 -12.67 -9.42
C ILE A 109 0.25 -14.13 -9.88
N ARG A 110 -0.90 -14.72 -10.22
CA ARG A 110 -0.94 -16.08 -10.78
C ARG A 110 -0.30 -16.12 -12.18
N ARG A 111 -0.55 -15.11 -13.00
CA ARG A 111 0.04 -14.97 -14.33
C ARG A 111 1.56 -14.82 -14.25
N ALA A 112 2.05 -13.92 -13.41
CA ALA A 112 3.49 -13.73 -13.17
C ALA A 112 4.17 -15.05 -12.76
N LYS A 113 3.52 -15.86 -11.92
CA LYS A 113 4.02 -17.20 -11.56
C LYS A 113 4.04 -18.17 -12.73
N ALA A 114 2.99 -18.20 -13.54
CA ALA A 114 2.89 -19.09 -14.69
C ALA A 114 3.95 -18.74 -15.76
N GLU A 115 4.18 -17.44 -15.98
CA GLU A 115 5.14 -16.91 -16.95
C GLU A 115 6.58 -16.87 -16.39
N ARG A 116 6.78 -17.19 -15.11
CA ARG A 116 8.06 -17.06 -14.40
C ARG A 116 8.64 -15.64 -14.49
N ASP A 117 7.77 -14.64 -14.39
CA ASP A 117 8.15 -13.23 -14.42
C ASP A 117 8.94 -12.87 -13.14
N THR A 118 10.26 -12.86 -13.28
CA THR A 118 11.19 -12.55 -12.18
C THR A 118 11.07 -11.09 -11.72
N PHE A 119 10.63 -10.16 -12.57
CA PHE A 119 10.46 -8.77 -12.17
C PHE A 119 9.42 -8.63 -11.05
N ILE A 120 8.26 -9.27 -11.20
CA ILE A 120 7.19 -9.23 -10.20
C ILE A 120 7.55 -10.12 -9.00
N LEU A 121 8.01 -11.35 -9.26
CA LEU A 121 8.19 -12.34 -8.22
C LEU A 121 9.33 -11.97 -7.25
N ASP A 122 10.49 -11.59 -7.77
CA ASP A 122 11.67 -11.26 -6.95
C ASP A 122 11.39 -9.99 -6.12
N ARG A 123 10.63 -9.05 -6.69
CA ARG A 123 10.28 -7.80 -6.00
C ARG A 123 9.33 -8.07 -4.84
N ILE A 124 8.29 -8.89 -5.05
CA ILE A 124 7.39 -9.35 -3.98
C ILE A 124 8.13 -10.13 -2.90
N GLU A 125 9.04 -11.02 -3.28
CA GLU A 125 9.81 -11.84 -2.35
C GLU A 125 10.76 -11.01 -1.49
N SER A 126 11.45 -10.05 -2.11
CA SER A 126 12.36 -9.12 -1.42
C SER A 126 11.66 -8.04 -0.61
N GLY A 127 10.35 -7.87 -0.80
CA GLY A 127 9.54 -6.82 -0.18
C GLY A 127 9.20 -7.11 1.28
N ILE A 128 8.80 -6.08 2.01
CA ILE A 128 8.35 -6.22 3.41
C ILE A 128 6.82 -6.26 3.43
N LEU A 129 6.24 -7.39 3.82
CA LEU A 129 4.80 -7.56 3.96
C LEU A 129 4.25 -6.74 5.15
N LEU A 130 3.61 -5.60 4.87
CA LEU A 130 3.07 -4.69 5.89
C LEU A 130 1.70 -5.13 6.39
N TYR A 131 0.87 -5.66 5.49
CA TYR A 131 -0.48 -6.13 5.79
C TYR A 131 -0.81 -7.42 5.05
N ARG A 132 -1.54 -8.33 5.70
CA ARG A 132 -2.12 -9.54 5.11
C ARG A 132 -3.49 -9.81 5.71
N ALA A 133 -4.52 -9.85 4.87
CA ALA A 133 -5.91 -10.04 5.29
C ALA A 133 -6.17 -11.33 6.10
N SER A 134 -5.39 -12.39 5.85
CA SER A 134 -5.53 -13.64 6.61
C SER A 134 -4.89 -13.61 8.00
N ARG A 135 -4.22 -12.51 8.39
CA ARG A 135 -3.47 -12.40 9.65
C ARG A 135 -3.81 -11.13 10.42
N ASP A 136 -4.02 -10.02 9.74
CA ASP A 136 -4.30 -8.73 10.36
C ASP A 136 -5.81 -8.50 10.46
N ALA A 137 -6.26 -8.03 11.62
CA ALA A 137 -7.68 -7.72 11.87
C ALA A 137 -8.18 -6.59 10.93
N PRO A 138 -9.48 -6.59 10.56
CA PRO A 138 -10.11 -5.45 9.90
C PRO A 138 -9.84 -4.16 10.70
N LEU A 139 -9.64 -3.03 10.01
CA LEU A 139 -9.60 -1.75 10.72
C LEU A 139 -10.97 -1.50 11.36
N PRO A 140 -11.04 -0.96 12.58
CA PRO A 140 -12.30 -0.44 13.08
C PRO A 140 -12.81 0.58 12.07
N SER A 141 -14.09 0.47 11.70
CA SER A 141 -14.76 1.40 10.81
C SER A 141 -14.54 2.82 11.34
N LEU A 142 -13.88 3.67 10.55
CA LEU A 142 -13.83 5.10 10.80
C LEU A 142 -15.18 5.71 10.39
N ASP A 143 -16.26 5.32 11.08
CA ASP A 143 -17.57 5.92 10.87
C ASP A 143 -18.24 6.28 12.20
N ARG A 144 -18.60 7.57 12.28
CA ARG A 144 -19.38 8.30 13.29
C ARG A 144 -18.76 8.55 14.66
N GLN A 145 -17.98 9.63 14.75
CA GLN A 145 -18.20 10.59 15.83
C GLN A 145 -18.63 11.92 15.20
N GLY A 146 -19.89 12.31 15.43
CA GLY A 146 -20.40 13.57 14.90
C GLY A 146 -21.91 13.79 14.94
N GLU A 147 -22.69 13.02 15.69
CA GLU A 147 -24.05 13.43 16.07
C GLU A 147 -24.25 13.04 17.53
N ARG A 148 -24.18 14.04 18.40
CA ARG A 148 -24.74 13.97 19.75
C ARG A 148 -25.92 14.95 19.79
N PRO A 149 -27.09 14.53 20.32
CA PRO A 149 -28.19 15.44 20.60
C PRO A 149 -27.83 16.44 21.70
#